data_AF-G4D6X4-F1
#
_entry.id   AF-G4D6X4-F1
#
_cell.length_a   1.000
_cell.length_b   1.000
_cell.length_c   1.000
_cell.angle_alpha   90.00
_cell.angle_beta   90.00
_cell.angle_gamma   90.00
#
_symmetry.space_group_name_H-M   'P 1'
#
loop_
_entity.id
_entity.type
_entity.pdbx_description
1 polymer ?
#
loop_
_entity_poly.entity_id
_entity_poly.type
_entity_poly.pdbx_seq_one_letter_code
_entity_poly.pdbx_strand_id
1 'polypeptide(L)' 'MKDNDIVKKYRIIAIIGIVLMGIASFMSCLATEKMYINIGTILLCISIVLSVIGFSRWQP' A
#
# COMPACT_ATOMS: atom_id res chain seq x y z
N MET A 1 -4.35 8.00 28.19
CA MET A 1 -4.98 8.26 26.86
C MET A 1 -3.86 8.44 25.83
N LYS A 2 -3.26 7.36 25.32
CA LYS A 2 -2.09 7.38 24.41
C LYS A 2 -2.18 6.31 23.30
N ASP A 3 -3.28 5.58 23.26
CA ASP A 3 -3.47 4.42 22.37
C ASP A 3 -4.16 4.80 21.04
N ASN A 4 -5.15 5.69 21.10
CA ASN A 4 -5.91 6.16 19.93
C ASN A 4 -5.06 6.85 18.85
N ASP A 5 -3.97 7.53 19.22
CA ASP A 5 -3.08 8.20 18.26
C ASP A 5 -2.26 7.20 17.45
N ILE A 6 -1.92 6.07 18.07
CA ILE A 6 -1.16 4.98 17.46
C ILE A 6 -2.05 4.28 16.42
N VAL A 7 -3.27 3.93 16.81
CA VAL A 7 -4.28 3.34 15.92
C VAL A 7 -4.63 4.27 14.76
N LYS A 8 -4.81 5.58 15.01
CA LYS A 8 -5.02 6.58 13.93
C LYS A 8 -3.83 6.65 12.98
N LYS A 9 -2.60 6.62 13.48
CA LYS A 9 -1.39 6.66 12.66
C LYS A 9 -1.28 5.42 11.77
N TYR A 10 -1.54 4.23 12.30
CA TYR A 10 -1.55 2.99 11.51
C TYR A 10 -2.68 2.94 10.49
N ARG A 11 -3.86 3.50 10.82
CA ARG A 11 -4.97 3.64 9.87
C ARG A 11 -4.61 4.54 8.69
N ILE A 12 -3.91 5.66 8.93
CA ILE A 12 -3.45 6.56 7.87
C ILE A 12 -2.42 5.87 6.98
N ILE A 13 -1.49 5.11 7.58
CA ILE A 13 -0.50 4.32 6.83
C ILE A 13 -1.19 3.25 5.94
N ALA A 14 -2.22 2.58 6.45
CA ALA A 14 -2.99 1.60 5.68
C ALA A 14 -3.72 2.25 4.48
N ILE A 15 -4.32 3.44 4.66
CA ILE A 15 -4.96 4.20 3.59
C ILE A 15 -3.93 4.62 2.53
N ILE A 16 -2.75 5.10 2.95
CA ILE A 16 -1.67 5.45 2.02
C ILE A 16 -1.24 4.22 1.20
N GLY A 17 -1.13 3.05 1.82
CA GLY A 17 -0.85 1.79 1.12
C GLY A 17 -1.89 1.45 0.06
N ILE A 18 -3.18 1.63 0.35
CA ILE A 18 -4.28 1.40 -0.61
C ILE A 18 -4.20 2.38 -1.79
N VAL A 19 -3.92 3.66 -1.53
CA VAL A 19 -3.77 4.66 -2.60
C VAL A 19 -2.58 4.33 -3.50
N LEU A 20 -1.44 3.96 -2.91
CA LEU A 20 -0.26 3.51 -3.66
C LEU A 20 -0.56 2.26 -4.50
N MET A 21 -1.32 1.31 -3.95
CA MET A 21 -1.72 0.09 -4.63
C MET A 21 -2.57 0.38 -5.88
N GLY A 22 -3.48 1.37 -5.80
CA GLY A 22 -4.24 1.85 -6.95
C GLY A 22 -3.34 2.42 -8.06
N ILE A 23 -2.39 3.29 -7.70
CA ILE A 23 -1.47 3.91 -8.66
C ILE A 23 -0.55 2.87 -9.30
N ALA A 24 -0.04 1.91 -8.54
CA ALA A 24 0.79 0.82 -9.04
C ALA A 24 0.04 -0.11 -10.01
N SER A 25 -1.25 -0.36 -9.78
CA SER A 25 -2.11 -1.09 -10.71
C SER A 25 -2.32 -0.34 -12.02
N PHE A 26 -2.61 0.97 -11.95
CA PHE A 26 -2.70 1.82 -13.13
C PHE A 26 -1.39 1.84 -13.93
N MET A 27 -0.25 1.97 -13.25
CA MET A 27 1.07 2.00 -13.88
C MET A 27 1.41 0.67 -14.56
N SER A 28 1.03 -0.45 -13.96
CA SER A 28 1.23 -1.78 -14.56
C SER A 28 0.33 -2.02 -15.77
N CYS A 29 -0.89 -1.47 -15.78
CA CYS A 29 -1.83 -1.58 -16.90
C CYS A 29 -1.54 -0.62 -18.05
N LEU A 30 -1.05 0.60 -17.78
CA LEU A 30 -0.72 1.59 -18.82
C LEU A 30 0.68 1.38 -19.42
N ALA A 31 1.53 0.59 -18.78
CA ALA A 31 2.88 0.31 -19.24
C ALA A 31 2.87 -0.66 -20.43
N THR A 32 3.32 -0.19 -21.59
CA THR A 32 3.57 -1.04 -22.76
C THR A 32 4.94 -1.74 -22.69
N GLU A 33 5.92 -1.12 -22.02
CA GLU A 33 7.27 -1.67 -21.89
C GLU A 33 7.33 -2.69 -20.75
N LYS A 34 7.94 -3.86 -21.03
CA LYS A 34 8.09 -4.96 -20.06
C LYS A 34 8.80 -4.55 -18.77
N MET A 35 9.71 -3.57 -18.82
CA MET A 35 10.37 -3.04 -17.62
C MET A 35 9.39 -2.33 -16.68
N TYR A 36 8.52 -1.47 -17.21
CA TYR A 36 7.58 -0.72 -16.39
C TYR A 36 6.49 -1.62 -15.79
N ILE A 37 6.08 -2.67 -16.50
CA ILE A 37 5.15 -3.70 -15.96
C ILE A 37 5.78 -4.42 -14.77
N ASN A 38 7.04 -4.84 -14.88
CA ASN A 38 7.72 -5.56 -13.81
C ASN A 38 7.97 -4.67 -12.58
N ILE A 39 8.35 -3.41 -12.80
CA ILE A 39 8.50 -2.40 -11.75
C ILE A 39 7.15 -2.12 -11.06
N GLY A 40 6.09 -1.93 -11.84
CA GLY A 40 4.74 -1.73 -11.32
C GLY A 40 4.26 -2.90 -10.47
N THR A 41 4.54 -4.14 -10.90
CA THR A 41 4.21 -5.37 -10.17
C THR A 41 4.95 -5.46 -8.83
N ILE A 42 6.26 -5.18 -8.81
CA ILE A 42 7.06 -5.17 -7.58
C ILE A 42 6.55 -4.10 -6.61
N LEU A 43 6.26 -2.90 -7.11
CA LEU A 43 5.70 -1.81 -6.32
C LEU A 43 4.32 -2.18 -5.75
N LEU A 44 3.51 -2.90 -6.51
CA LEU A 44 2.21 -3.44 -6.08
C LEU A 44 2.35 -4.42 -4.92
N CYS A 45 3.28 -5.38 -5.02
CA CYS A 45 3.57 -6.31 -3.93
C CYS A 45 3.99 -5.59 -2.64
N ILE A 46 4.87 -4.58 -2.74
CA ILE A 46 5.31 -3.80 -1.58
C ILE A 46 4.13 -3.03 -0.95
N SER A 47 3.24 -2.49 -1.79
CA SER A 47 2.05 -1.77 -1.35
C SER A 47 1.09 -2.67 -0.57
N ILE A 48 0.86 -3.89 -1.07
CA ILE A 48 0.04 -4.90 -0.39
C ILE A 48 0.65 -5.27 0.96
N VAL A 49 1.96 -5.52 1.03
CA VAL A 49 2.64 -5.87 2.29
C VAL A 49 2.50 -4.74 3.32
N LEU A 50 2.69 -3.48 2.91
CA LEU A 50 2.49 -2.32 3.78
C LEU A 50 1.05 -2.19 4.26
N SER A 51 0.07 -2.38 3.38
CA SER A 51 -1.34 -2.39 3.76
C SER A 51 -1.67 -3.53 4.72
N VAL A 52 -1.16 -4.73 4.50
CA VAL A 52 -1.37 -5.89 5.39
C VAL A 52 -0.75 -5.65 6.77
N ILE A 53 0.47 -5.10 6.86
CA ILE A 53 1.09 -4.73 8.14
C ILE A 53 0.29 -3.62 8.81
N GLY A 54 -0.15 -2.63 8.04
CA GLY A 54 -1.00 -1.53 8.50
C GLY A 54 -2.30 -2.05 9.11
N PHE A 55 -2.99 -2.97 8.43
CA PHE A 55 -4.22 -3.60 8.93
C PHE A 55 -3.97 -4.55 10.10
N SER A 56 -2.91 -5.36 10.04
CA SER A 56 -2.58 -6.32 11.09
C SER A 56 -2.20 -5.63 12.40
N ARG A 57 -1.62 -4.43 12.35
CA ARG A 57 -1.35 -3.60 13.54
C ARG A 57 -2.49 -2.63 13.88
N TRP A 58 -3.49 -2.53 13.01
CA TRP A 58 -4.69 -1.72 13.25
C TRP A 58 -5.78 -2.51 13.99
N GLN A 59 -5.75 -3.85 13.92
CA GLN A 59 -6.59 -4.66 14.80
C GLN A 59 -6.13 -4.50 16.26
N PRO A 60 -7.06 -4.23 17.20
CA PRO A 60 -6.78 -4.03 18.62
C PRO A 60 -6.25 -5.29 19.30
#